data_AF-A0A1Q6QAI0-F1
#
_entry.id   AF-A0A1Q6QAI0-F1
#
_cell.length_a   1.000
_cell.length_b   1.000
_cell.length_c   1.000
_cell.angle_alpha   90.00
_cell.angle_beta   90.00
_cell.angle_gamma   90.00
#
_symmetry.space_group_name_H-M   'P 1'
#
loop_
_entity.id
_entity.type
_entity.pdbx_description
1 polymer ?
#
loop_
_entity_poly.entity_id
_entity_poly.type
_entity_poly.pdbx_seq_one_letter_code
_entity_poly.pdbx_strand_id
1 'polypeptide(L)'
;MKFRFALLVAALALALSISAFAYSEEPSQDTAAPAQEETTSEDSAPFVLLRVYEGQFADVKDGDWFAPSVVSAYEYGLLNGRSESSFAPNGNVTIAELLTIAARLRAIYTTGSDAVIPTAKENEAWYAPYVSYLKSQNLLDNSFEGFYLLPASRAQMAGIFAFAVPEEWYTEPNASLVTSAYASRDYIADVTDKTPYRSEILLMYRRGLLSGMDAKGSFYPDRSVSRAEIAALLTRVVKPETRLTLTWTVAPYHSVKNATLASLVKAPASTSLPTSAKDTAAIDGLVRNMLARGEHTITLNYSKALTTATASALTQAFTSCVKTYCEQMYNAVSCRSYSTGKVVLTFSSTACTDKTLESYRAKALAAAIKIHDSLWESGTLSYDMSQYEIARTYFQWLCDHCRYDNAAADDSASHLAYGALVSGLAVCDGYTGAYNLLLKLEGIECTSLFNDSHIWTLATLDGTQYHIDVTWGDQYGRTDLRYFGMSEEQSYQYHPWNRKK
;
A
#
# COMPACT_ATOMS: atom_id res chain seq x y z
N MET A 1 19.13 22.76 -44.46
CA MET A 1 20.56 22.55 -44.16
C MET A 1 20.84 21.06 -44.26
N LYS A 2 21.90 20.69 -44.99
CA LYS A 2 22.30 19.33 -45.37
C LYS A 2 23.37 18.80 -44.41
N PHE A 3 23.28 17.54 -43.98
CA PHE A 3 24.39 16.62 -43.62
C PHE A 3 23.77 15.20 -43.70
N ARG A 4 24.07 14.25 -44.62
CA ARG A 4 25.24 13.59 -45.25
C ARG A 4 25.99 12.56 -44.38
N PHE A 5 26.20 11.39 -45.02
CA PHE A 5 27.00 10.17 -44.74
C PHE A 5 26.38 9.10 -43.81
N ALA A 6 26.51 7.79 -44.01
CA ALA A 6 26.83 6.90 -45.15
C ALA A 6 26.71 5.44 -44.63
N LEU A 7 26.40 4.50 -45.53
CA LEU A 7 26.46 3.05 -45.30
C LEU A 7 27.91 2.55 -45.17
N LEU A 8 28.10 1.51 -44.34
CA LEU A 8 29.07 0.44 -44.62
C LEU A 8 28.66 -0.87 -43.93
N VAL A 9 28.71 -1.96 -44.71
CA VAL A 9 28.35 -3.34 -44.40
C VAL A 9 29.60 -4.11 -43.99
N ALA A 10 29.52 -5.00 -42.99
CA ALA A 10 30.24 -6.28 -42.98
C ALA A 10 29.72 -7.22 -41.88
N ALA A 11 29.44 -8.46 -42.27
CA ALA A 11 29.05 -9.58 -41.44
C ALA A 11 30.27 -10.28 -40.80
N LEU A 12 30.08 -10.97 -39.66
CA LEU A 12 30.72 -12.26 -39.39
C LEU A 12 30.02 -12.99 -38.22
N ALA A 13 29.76 -14.28 -38.43
CA ALA A 13 29.20 -15.23 -37.47
C ALA A 13 30.28 -15.80 -36.53
N LEU A 14 29.90 -16.24 -35.31
CA LEU A 14 30.43 -17.49 -34.74
C LEU A 14 29.58 -18.03 -33.57
N ALA A 15 29.73 -19.35 -33.37
CA ALA A 15 28.83 -20.31 -32.76
C ALA A 15 28.83 -20.41 -31.21
N LEU A 16 27.70 -20.97 -30.76
CA LEU A 16 27.41 -21.78 -29.57
C LEU A 16 28.59 -22.49 -28.87
N SER A 17 28.54 -22.55 -27.54
CA SER A 17 28.68 -23.83 -26.82
C SER A 17 28.03 -23.81 -25.44
N ILE A 18 27.21 -24.82 -25.21
CA ILE A 18 26.62 -25.27 -23.94
C ILE A 18 27.56 -26.34 -23.39
N SER A 19 27.73 -26.44 -22.06
CA SER A 19 28.06 -27.72 -21.41
C SER A 19 27.61 -27.71 -19.95
N ALA A 20 26.68 -28.61 -19.66
CA ALA A 20 26.33 -29.10 -18.34
C ALA A 20 26.91 -30.51 -18.19
N PHE A 21 27.44 -30.87 -17.02
CA PHE A 21 27.66 -32.24 -16.51
C PHE A 21 28.08 -32.09 -15.03
N ALA A 22 27.89 -32.99 -14.08
CA ALA A 22 26.94 -34.06 -13.78
C ALA A 22 27.38 -34.62 -12.40
N TYR A 23 26.46 -35.25 -11.68
CA TYR A 23 26.59 -35.87 -10.35
C TYR A 23 27.46 -37.16 -10.35
N SER A 24 28.10 -37.50 -9.23
CA SER A 24 28.13 -38.87 -8.62
C SER A 24 29.00 -38.95 -7.35
N GLU A 25 28.75 -40.02 -6.57
CA GLU A 25 28.82 -40.19 -5.10
C GLU A 25 30.18 -40.65 -4.47
N GLU A 26 30.21 -40.57 -3.12
CA GLU A 26 31.11 -41.00 -2.01
C GLU A 26 31.86 -42.37 -2.09
N PRO A 27 32.68 -42.88 -1.09
CA PRO A 27 32.93 -42.48 0.33
C PRO A 27 34.39 -42.61 0.89
N SER A 28 34.65 -42.17 2.14
CA SER A 28 35.35 -42.94 3.21
C SER A 28 35.68 -42.13 4.48
N GLN A 29 35.74 -42.86 5.61
CA GLN A 29 35.66 -42.43 7.01
C GLN A 29 36.98 -42.00 7.70
N ASP A 30 36.77 -41.31 8.82
CA ASP A 30 37.47 -41.35 10.12
C ASP A 30 38.74 -40.53 10.36
N THR A 31 38.59 -39.48 11.19
CA THR A 31 39.36 -39.30 12.43
C THR A 31 38.70 -38.24 13.32
N ALA A 32 38.43 -38.59 14.57
CA ALA A 32 37.80 -37.76 15.58
C ALA A 32 38.79 -36.90 16.38
N ALA A 33 38.38 -35.67 16.75
CA ALA A 33 38.49 -35.00 18.07
C ALA A 33 38.58 -33.46 17.93
N PRO A 34 38.18 -32.63 18.93
CA PRO A 34 37.25 -32.86 20.04
C PRO A 34 36.06 -31.88 20.04
N ALA A 35 35.07 -32.18 20.88
CA ALA A 35 33.93 -31.32 21.19
C ALA A 35 34.39 -29.94 21.66
N GLN A 36 33.98 -28.89 20.95
CA GLN A 36 33.85 -27.56 21.52
C GLN A 36 32.42 -27.41 22.01
N GLU A 37 32.33 -27.15 23.30
CA GLU A 37 31.13 -26.77 24.02
C GLU A 37 30.33 -25.74 23.22
N GLU A 38 29.11 -26.10 22.84
CA GLU A 38 28.07 -25.12 22.55
C GLU A 38 27.79 -24.37 23.85
N THR A 39 28.55 -23.30 24.10
CA THR A 39 28.09 -22.22 24.95
C THR A 39 26.95 -21.54 24.21
N THR A 40 25.74 -21.96 24.55
CA THR A 40 24.52 -21.19 24.39
C THR A 40 24.79 -19.79 24.95
N SER A 41 25.04 -18.81 24.07
CA SER A 41 25.17 -17.42 24.49
C SER A 41 23.81 -17.02 25.02
N GLU A 42 23.72 -16.83 26.34
CA GLU A 42 22.56 -16.24 26.98
C GLU A 42 22.16 -14.96 26.24
N ASP A 43 20.88 -14.86 25.98
CA ASP A 43 20.15 -13.80 25.29
C ASP A 43 20.34 -12.46 26.04
N SER A 44 21.47 -11.78 25.84
CA SER A 44 21.75 -10.51 26.53
C SER A 44 20.94 -9.41 25.85
N ALA A 45 19.85 -8.99 26.49
CA ALA A 45 19.10 -7.80 26.08
C ALA A 45 20.08 -6.61 25.93
N PRO A 46 19.98 -5.81 24.84
CA PRO A 46 20.95 -4.77 24.49
C PRO A 46 21.01 -3.60 25.50
N PHE A 47 20.07 -3.52 26.43
CA PHE A 47 20.03 -2.52 27.48
C PHE A 47 20.22 -3.18 28.85
N VAL A 48 21.30 -2.81 29.54
CA VAL A 48 21.59 -3.19 30.93
C VAL A 48 21.61 -1.95 31.83
N LEU A 49 21.38 -2.13 33.13
CA LEU A 49 21.49 -1.04 34.10
C LEU A 49 22.95 -0.62 34.23
N LEU A 50 23.22 0.68 34.06
CA LEU A 50 24.54 1.29 34.15
C LEU A 50 24.77 2.02 35.47
N ARG A 51 23.70 2.31 36.22
CA ARG A 51 23.70 3.09 37.47
C ARG A 51 22.63 2.58 38.43
N VAL A 52 22.71 3.00 39.68
CA VAL A 52 21.74 2.70 40.75
C VAL A 52 21.08 4.00 41.20
N TYR A 53 19.75 4.03 41.23
CA TYR A 53 19.02 5.16 41.79
C TYR A 53 18.82 5.00 43.29
N GLU A 54 19.26 5.98 44.08
CA GLU A 54 19.21 5.98 45.55
C GLU A 54 18.34 7.14 46.09
N GLY A 55 17.51 7.74 45.23
CA GLY A 55 16.72 8.92 45.59
C GLY A 55 17.47 10.24 45.36
N GLN A 56 18.31 10.30 44.32
CA GLN A 56 19.11 11.49 44.01
C GLN A 56 18.24 12.74 43.77
N PHE A 57 17.02 12.60 43.24
CA PHE A 57 16.19 13.74 42.85
C PHE A 57 15.10 14.05 43.88
N ALA A 58 15.22 15.18 44.57
CA ALA A 58 14.26 15.61 45.59
C ALA A 58 12.89 16.02 45.01
N ASP A 59 12.84 16.32 43.71
CA ASP A 59 11.64 16.69 42.96
C ASP A 59 10.96 15.51 42.25
N VAL A 60 11.37 14.28 42.58
CA VAL A 60 10.75 13.03 42.12
C VAL A 60 10.28 12.26 43.34
N LYS A 61 8.97 12.19 43.55
CA LYS A 61 8.37 11.58 44.73
C LYS A 61 7.73 10.24 44.41
N ASP A 62 7.70 9.37 45.40
CA ASP A 62 6.94 8.12 45.32
C ASP A 62 5.46 8.43 45.05
N GLY A 63 4.90 7.78 44.02
CA GLY A 63 3.53 8.00 43.56
C GLY A 63 3.38 9.00 42.40
N ASP A 64 4.42 9.78 42.05
CA ASP A 64 4.40 10.55 40.81
C ASP A 64 4.33 9.59 39.62
N TRP A 65 3.44 9.86 38.67
CA TRP A 65 3.23 8.97 37.50
C TRP A 65 4.50 8.72 36.70
N PHE A 66 5.44 9.68 36.72
CA PHE A 66 6.72 9.60 36.02
C PHE A 66 7.85 9.01 36.86
N ALA A 67 7.70 8.86 38.18
CA ALA A 67 8.81 8.46 39.06
C ALA A 67 9.48 7.15 38.61
N PRO A 68 8.74 6.05 38.33
CA PRO A 68 9.36 4.80 37.85
C PRO A 68 10.14 5.00 36.54
N SER A 69 9.63 5.86 35.67
CA SER A 69 10.27 6.16 34.38
C SER A 69 11.52 7.02 34.52
N VAL A 70 11.53 7.97 35.46
CA VAL A 70 12.72 8.78 35.76
C VAL A 70 13.82 7.90 36.35
N VAL A 71 13.47 7.01 37.28
CA VAL A 71 14.40 6.00 37.83
C VAL A 71 14.97 5.15 36.70
N SER A 72 14.11 4.56 35.88
CA SER A 72 14.54 3.73 34.75
C SER A 72 15.48 4.51 33.81
N ALA A 73 15.10 5.72 33.37
CA ALA A 73 15.94 6.51 32.47
C ALA A 73 17.30 6.91 33.07
N TYR A 74 17.37 7.08 34.39
CA TYR A 74 18.63 7.33 35.11
C TYR A 74 19.51 6.08 35.18
N GLU A 75 18.93 4.94 35.58
CA GLU A 75 19.66 3.68 35.77
C GLU A 75 20.20 3.11 34.46
N TYR A 76 19.46 3.24 33.35
CA TYR A 76 19.97 2.92 32.00
C TYR A 76 20.94 3.99 31.45
N GLY A 77 21.28 5.03 32.21
CA GLY A 77 22.25 6.05 31.81
C GLY A 77 21.77 7.03 30.75
N LEU A 78 20.48 7.02 30.40
CA LEU A 78 19.91 7.83 29.31
C LEU A 78 19.72 9.29 29.72
N LEU A 79 19.26 9.53 30.95
CA LEU A 79 19.00 10.86 31.49
C LEU A 79 19.77 11.13 32.78
N ASN A 80 20.26 12.36 32.92
CA ASN A 80 20.80 12.92 34.15
C ASN A 80 19.85 13.97 34.72
N GLY A 81 19.97 14.29 36.01
CA GLY A 81 19.34 15.48 36.58
C GLY A 81 19.86 16.78 35.96
N ARG A 82 19.11 17.86 36.14
CA ARG A 82 19.58 19.22 35.84
C ARG A 82 20.66 19.67 36.84
N SER A 83 20.59 19.12 38.05
CA SER A 83 21.63 19.17 39.07
C SER A 83 21.75 17.79 39.72
N GLU A 84 22.66 17.65 40.68
CA GLU A 84 22.79 16.43 41.48
C GLU A 84 21.51 16.08 42.25
N SER A 85 20.69 17.08 42.60
CA SER A 85 19.52 16.91 43.46
C SER A 85 18.16 17.20 42.81
N SER A 86 18.12 17.59 41.53
CA SER A 86 16.88 17.96 40.83
C SER A 86 16.84 17.42 39.40
N PHE A 87 15.74 16.75 39.07
CA PHE A 87 15.45 16.24 37.74
C PHE A 87 14.73 17.26 36.84
N ALA A 88 13.92 18.14 37.41
CA ALA A 88 13.02 19.08 36.73
C ALA A 88 12.00 18.39 35.79
N PRO A 89 11.09 17.53 36.31
CA PRO A 89 10.21 16.68 35.50
C PRO A 89 9.30 17.46 34.53
N ASN A 90 8.80 18.63 34.94
CA ASN A 90 7.93 19.48 34.13
C ASN A 90 8.69 20.45 33.22
N GLY A 91 10.03 20.46 33.27
CA GLY A 91 10.85 21.33 32.44
C GLY A 91 10.83 20.90 30.99
N ASN A 92 10.77 21.87 30.07
CA ASN A 92 10.89 21.61 28.64
C ASN A 92 12.29 21.07 28.30
N VAL A 93 12.33 20.20 27.29
CA VAL A 93 13.57 19.62 26.76
C VAL A 93 14.00 20.39 25.52
N THR A 94 15.29 20.71 25.42
CA THR A 94 15.85 21.35 24.22
C THR A 94 16.18 20.33 23.12
N ILE A 95 16.35 20.80 21.88
CA ILE A 95 16.76 19.93 20.75
C ILE A 95 18.10 19.25 21.06
N ALA A 96 19.06 19.97 21.64
CA ALA A 96 20.36 19.45 22.08
C ALA A 96 20.22 18.29 23.07
N GLU A 97 19.29 18.40 24.01
CA GLU A 97 19.02 17.34 24.98
C GLU A 97 18.41 16.11 24.31
N LEU A 98 17.45 16.26 23.39
CA LEU A 98 16.90 15.13 22.65
C LEU A 98 17.97 14.40 21.82
N LEU A 99 18.82 15.15 21.12
CA LEU A 99 19.93 14.58 20.36
C LEU A 99 20.96 13.86 21.25
N THR A 100 21.24 14.42 22.43
CA THR A 100 22.11 13.78 23.44
C THR A 100 21.53 12.43 23.87
N ILE A 101 20.23 12.39 24.16
CA ILE A 101 19.54 11.17 24.57
C ILE A 101 19.51 10.15 23.43
N ALA A 102 19.23 10.57 22.19
CA ALA A 102 19.22 9.69 21.03
C ALA A 102 20.61 9.09 20.76
N ALA A 103 21.66 9.89 20.91
CA ALA A 103 23.05 9.43 20.80
C ALA A 103 23.37 8.37 21.87
N ARG A 104 22.97 8.61 23.12
CA ARG A 104 23.16 7.64 24.22
C ARG A 104 22.38 6.35 23.97
N LEU A 105 21.12 6.44 23.57
CA LEU A 105 20.30 5.27 23.21
C LEU A 105 21.02 4.42 22.15
N ARG A 106 21.50 5.05 21.08
CA ARG A 106 22.21 4.36 19.99
C ARG A 106 23.52 3.73 20.46
N ALA A 107 24.32 4.47 21.22
CA ALA A 107 25.59 3.98 21.76
C ALA A 107 25.36 2.80 22.70
N ILE A 108 24.45 2.93 23.67
CA ILE A 108 24.15 1.86 24.62
C ILE A 108 23.61 0.62 23.89
N TYR A 109 22.69 0.78 22.93
CA TYR A 109 22.19 -0.35 22.15
C TYR A 109 23.30 -1.09 21.40
N THR A 110 24.30 -0.37 20.86
CA THR A 110 25.34 -0.94 20.01
C THR A 110 26.57 -1.43 20.76
N THR A 111 26.92 -0.79 21.88
CA THR A 111 28.17 -1.03 22.62
C THR A 111 27.96 -1.35 24.10
N GLY A 112 26.71 -1.40 24.58
CA GLY A 112 26.36 -1.64 25.98
C GLY A 112 26.63 -0.46 26.94
N SER A 113 27.15 0.67 26.44
CA SER A 113 27.51 1.87 27.21
C SER A 113 27.62 3.10 26.31
N ASP A 114 27.51 4.31 26.87
CA ASP A 114 27.72 5.57 26.15
C ASP A 114 29.20 6.03 26.11
N ALA A 115 30.13 5.26 26.68
CA ALA A 115 31.56 5.59 26.77
C ALA A 115 32.28 5.78 25.42
N VAL A 116 31.69 5.29 24.31
CA VAL A 116 32.20 5.53 22.95
C VAL A 116 32.05 7.00 22.52
N ILE A 117 31.15 7.76 23.16
CA ILE A 117 30.95 9.18 22.90
C ILE A 117 31.89 9.98 23.81
N PRO A 118 32.84 10.75 23.24
CA PRO A 118 33.79 11.50 24.04
C PRO A 118 33.09 12.66 24.79
N THR A 119 33.66 13.07 25.91
CA THR A 119 33.25 14.31 26.59
C THR A 119 33.60 15.53 25.74
N ALA A 120 32.80 16.58 25.83
CA ALA A 120 33.06 17.84 25.13
C ALA A 120 34.41 18.42 25.54
N LYS A 121 35.16 18.95 24.57
CA LYS A 121 36.44 19.63 24.81
C LYS A 121 36.21 20.98 25.47
N GLU A 122 37.28 21.55 26.04
CA GLU A 122 37.25 22.92 26.56
C GLU A 122 36.83 23.90 25.44
N ASN A 123 35.87 24.77 25.73
CA ASN A 123 35.23 25.72 24.80
C ASN A 123 34.33 25.09 23.71
N GLU A 124 34.06 23.79 23.77
CA GLU A 124 33.07 23.12 22.92
C GLU A 124 31.68 23.13 23.59
N ALA A 125 30.61 23.24 22.80
CA ALA A 125 29.26 23.06 23.32
C ALA A 125 29.08 21.65 23.90
N TRP A 126 28.48 21.54 25.08
CA TRP A 126 28.34 20.27 25.81
C TRP A 126 27.65 19.15 25.02
N TYR A 127 26.80 19.49 24.05
CA TYR A 127 26.06 18.55 23.20
C TYR A 127 26.81 18.18 21.90
N ALA A 128 27.88 18.89 21.54
CA ALA A 128 28.54 18.74 20.24
C ALA A 128 29.11 17.34 19.97
N PRO A 129 29.69 16.60 20.96
CA PRO A 129 30.11 15.22 20.73
C PRO A 129 28.95 14.28 20.36
N TYR A 130 27.78 14.47 20.97
CA TYR A 130 26.60 13.65 20.70
C TYR A 130 26.01 13.93 19.32
N VAL A 131 25.96 15.19 18.91
CA VAL A 131 25.60 15.59 17.53
C VAL A 131 26.57 14.97 16.53
N SER A 132 27.88 15.08 16.78
CA SER A 132 28.92 14.50 15.92
C SER A 132 28.80 12.98 15.82
N TYR A 133 28.51 12.30 16.94
CA TYR A 133 28.27 10.87 16.96
C TYR A 133 27.07 10.50 16.08
N LEU A 134 25.91 11.14 16.24
CA LEU A 134 24.73 10.84 15.41
C LEU A 134 24.98 11.09 13.91
N LYS A 135 25.71 12.16 13.56
CA LYS A 135 26.12 12.41 12.18
C LYS A 135 27.03 11.30 11.64
N SER A 136 27.98 10.82 12.44
CA SER A 136 28.87 9.70 12.04
C SER A 136 28.12 8.38 11.81
N GLN A 137 26.97 8.20 12.47
CA GLN A 137 26.09 7.05 12.29
C GLN A 137 25.09 7.24 11.15
N ASN A 138 25.12 8.39 10.43
CA ASN A 138 24.14 8.80 9.42
C ASN A 138 22.70 8.87 9.96
N LEU A 139 22.53 9.19 11.25
CA LEU A 139 21.22 9.33 11.90
C LEU A 139 20.78 10.79 12.07
N LEU A 140 21.63 11.74 11.70
CA LEU A 140 21.38 13.17 11.84
C LEU A 140 22.00 13.91 10.66
N ASP A 141 21.24 14.82 10.06
CA ASP A 141 21.69 15.74 9.02
C ASP A 141 21.99 17.13 9.64
N ASN A 142 21.91 18.20 8.84
CA ASN A 142 22.16 19.57 9.30
C ASN A 142 20.87 20.33 9.66
N SER A 143 19.71 19.68 9.72
CA SER A 143 18.40 20.32 9.90
C SER A 143 18.23 21.09 11.22
N PHE A 144 19.01 20.75 12.25
CA PHE A 144 18.96 21.40 13.56
C PHE A 144 20.08 22.40 13.83
N GLU A 145 20.97 22.64 12.86
CA GLU A 145 22.08 23.60 13.02
C GLU A 145 21.56 25.01 13.34
N GLY A 146 22.09 25.60 14.41
CA GLY A 146 21.66 26.93 14.89
C GLY A 146 20.45 26.93 15.83
N PHE A 147 19.73 25.80 15.98
CA PHE A 147 18.50 25.72 16.77
C PHE A 147 18.62 24.83 18.01
N TYR A 148 19.80 24.25 18.27
CA TYR A 148 20.03 23.25 19.32
C TYR A 148 19.51 23.62 20.72
N LEU A 149 19.58 24.89 21.11
CA LEU A 149 19.18 25.34 22.46
C LEU A 149 17.69 25.73 22.57
N LEU A 150 16.92 25.68 21.48
CA LEU A 150 15.49 25.94 21.52
C LEU A 150 14.72 24.76 22.15
N PRO A 151 13.57 25.02 22.80
CA PRO A 151 12.66 23.96 23.22
C PRO A 151 12.25 23.11 22.01
N ALA A 152 12.36 21.78 22.16
CA ALA A 152 11.97 20.84 21.12
C ALA A 152 10.46 20.61 21.12
N SER A 153 9.87 20.52 19.93
CA SER A 153 8.48 20.09 19.75
C SER A 153 8.34 18.57 19.85
N ARG A 154 7.12 18.09 20.08
CA ARG A 154 6.82 16.65 20.05
C ARG A 154 7.05 16.04 18.67
N ALA A 155 6.79 16.77 17.59
CA ALA A 155 7.10 16.29 16.24
C ALA A 155 8.62 16.08 16.05
N GLN A 156 9.46 17.02 16.51
CA GLN A 156 10.91 16.87 16.47
C GLN A 156 11.39 15.71 17.34
N MET A 157 10.77 15.48 18.51
CA MET A 157 11.01 14.30 19.34
C MET A 157 10.74 13.00 18.56
N ALA A 158 9.63 12.91 17.84
CA ALA A 158 9.33 11.73 17.03
C ALA A 158 10.39 11.51 15.93
N GLY A 159 10.74 12.56 15.19
CA GLY A 159 11.78 12.51 14.16
C GLY A 159 13.15 12.06 14.68
N ILE A 160 13.56 12.56 15.85
CA ILE A 160 14.86 12.23 16.47
C ILE A 160 14.91 10.78 16.99
N PHE A 161 13.84 10.29 17.63
CA PHE A 161 13.86 8.99 18.29
C PHE A 161 13.42 7.81 17.42
N ALA A 162 12.68 8.03 16.33
CA ALA A 162 12.15 6.95 15.49
C ALA A 162 13.24 5.99 14.98
N PHE A 163 14.46 6.50 14.78
CA PHE A 163 15.60 5.77 14.23
C PHE A 163 16.82 5.68 15.17
N ALA A 164 16.69 6.17 16.41
CA ALA A 164 17.78 6.10 17.40
C ALA A 164 18.14 4.65 17.75
N VAL A 165 17.16 3.74 17.67
CA VAL A 165 17.36 2.30 17.82
C VAL A 165 16.89 1.61 16.53
N PRO A 166 17.61 0.59 16.02
CA PRO A 166 17.24 -0.13 14.79
C PRO A 166 15.83 -0.73 14.84
N GLU A 167 15.23 -0.91 13.66
CA GLU A 167 13.84 -1.37 13.55
C GLU A 167 13.61 -2.77 14.12
N GLU A 168 14.64 -3.63 14.07
CA GLU A 168 14.62 -5.02 14.53
C GLU A 168 14.39 -5.13 16.05
N TRP A 169 14.67 -4.07 16.81
CA TRP A 169 14.37 -4.00 18.24
C TRP A 169 12.87 -3.86 18.54
N TYR A 170 12.09 -3.44 17.55
CA TYR A 170 10.70 -3.09 17.73
C TYR A 170 9.76 -4.13 17.13
N THR A 171 8.83 -4.57 17.95
CA THR A 171 7.55 -5.12 17.48
C THR A 171 6.56 -3.98 17.27
N GLU A 172 5.57 -4.17 16.41
CA GLU A 172 4.50 -3.20 16.18
C GLU A 172 3.13 -3.76 16.59
N PRO A 173 2.88 -3.93 17.91
CA PRO A 173 1.63 -4.54 18.40
C PRO A 173 0.38 -3.75 18.01
N ASN A 174 0.51 -2.44 17.75
CA ASN A 174 -0.60 -1.58 17.39
C ASN A 174 -0.67 -1.26 15.88
N ALA A 175 0.10 -1.95 15.02
CA ALA A 175 0.18 -1.62 13.59
C ALA A 175 -1.19 -1.49 12.92
N SER A 176 -1.99 -2.55 12.96
CA SER A 176 -3.32 -2.56 12.32
C SER A 176 -4.27 -1.53 12.95
N LEU A 177 -4.26 -1.41 14.27
CA LEU A 177 -5.14 -0.49 14.98
C LEU A 177 -4.82 0.97 14.66
N VAL A 178 -3.55 1.36 14.69
CA VAL A 178 -3.11 2.73 14.37
C VAL A 178 -3.41 3.07 12.92
N THR A 179 -3.19 2.14 11.99
CA THR A 179 -3.55 2.34 10.58
C THR A 179 -5.05 2.61 10.42
N SER A 180 -5.91 1.75 10.98
CA SER A 180 -7.37 1.96 10.94
C SER A 180 -7.80 3.27 11.61
N ALA A 181 -7.23 3.59 12.76
CA ALA A 181 -7.58 4.76 13.55
C ALA A 181 -7.18 6.08 12.89
N TYR A 182 -6.01 6.08 12.25
CA TYR A 182 -5.52 7.24 11.50
C TYR A 182 -6.30 7.44 10.20
N ALA A 183 -6.56 6.36 9.45
CA ALA A 183 -7.28 6.41 8.17
C ALA A 183 -8.74 6.89 8.35
N SER A 184 -9.41 6.43 9.39
CA SER A 184 -10.78 6.86 9.74
C SER A 184 -10.85 8.27 10.31
N ARG A 185 -9.72 8.91 10.64
CA ARG A 185 -9.65 10.19 11.38
C ARG A 185 -10.34 10.16 12.75
N ASP A 186 -10.65 8.98 13.28
CA ASP A 186 -11.24 8.82 14.62
C ASP A 186 -10.24 9.12 15.74
N TYR A 187 -8.95 8.86 15.48
CA TYR A 187 -7.83 9.11 16.39
C TYR A 187 -6.63 9.72 15.65
N ILE A 188 -5.76 10.41 16.40
CA ILE A 188 -4.56 11.07 15.85
C ILE A 188 -4.92 12.06 14.71
N ALA A 189 -6.12 12.65 14.77
CA ALA A 189 -6.67 13.48 13.69
C ALA A 189 -5.88 14.78 13.47
N ASP A 190 -5.12 15.21 14.48
CA ASP A 190 -4.27 16.39 14.45
C ASP A 190 -2.93 16.18 13.70
N VAL A 191 -2.64 14.94 13.31
CA VAL A 191 -1.55 14.61 12.39
C VAL A 191 -2.11 14.53 10.98
N THR A 192 -1.62 15.38 10.09
CA THR A 192 -2.08 15.50 8.70
C THR A 192 -0.93 15.18 7.74
N ASP A 193 -1.23 15.10 6.44
CA ASP A 193 -0.24 15.01 5.36
C ASP A 193 0.80 16.14 5.39
N LYS A 194 0.44 17.30 5.97
CA LYS A 194 1.32 18.47 6.13
C LYS A 194 2.11 18.47 7.44
N THR A 195 1.83 17.56 8.35
CA THR A 195 2.51 17.52 9.65
C THR A 195 3.93 16.99 9.49
N PRO A 196 4.97 17.74 9.90
CA PRO A 196 6.34 17.25 9.88
C PRO A 196 6.50 15.96 10.69
N TYR A 197 7.33 15.05 10.20
CA TYR A 197 7.60 13.75 10.84
C TYR A 197 6.37 12.85 11.01
N ARG A 198 5.33 13.01 10.16
CA ARG A 198 4.10 12.21 10.22
C ARG A 198 4.37 10.71 10.32
N SER A 199 5.26 10.17 9.48
CA SER A 199 5.55 8.74 9.43
C SER A 199 6.16 8.25 10.75
N GLU A 200 7.10 9.02 11.29
CA GLU A 200 7.79 8.76 12.55
C GLU A 200 6.84 8.86 13.75
N ILE A 201 5.91 9.82 13.71
CA ILE A 201 4.85 9.94 14.71
C ILE A 201 4.01 8.67 14.72
N LEU A 202 3.48 8.24 13.57
CA LEU A 202 2.67 7.02 13.49
C LEU A 202 3.44 5.77 13.93
N LEU A 203 4.72 5.69 13.57
CA LEU A 203 5.62 4.61 13.98
C LEU A 203 5.73 4.48 15.51
N MET A 204 5.79 5.60 16.23
CA MET A 204 5.80 5.59 17.70
C MET A 204 4.52 4.99 18.31
N TYR A 205 3.34 5.27 17.73
CA TYR A 205 2.08 4.65 18.19
C TYR A 205 2.05 3.15 17.84
N ARG A 206 2.44 2.78 16.62
CA ARG A 206 2.49 1.38 16.15
C ARG A 206 3.37 0.51 17.06
N ARG A 207 4.50 1.05 17.50
CA ARG A 207 5.47 0.43 18.42
C ARG A 207 5.07 0.47 19.90
N GLY A 208 3.94 1.11 20.24
CA GLY A 208 3.47 1.22 21.63
C GLY A 208 4.30 2.18 22.48
N LEU A 209 5.05 3.10 21.88
CA LEU A 209 5.83 4.10 22.62
C LEU A 209 4.97 5.27 23.10
N LEU A 210 3.89 5.57 22.36
CA LEU A 210 2.95 6.66 22.62
C LEU A 210 1.49 6.21 22.50
N SER A 211 0.61 6.88 23.25
CA SER A 211 -0.86 6.73 23.18
C SER A 211 -1.60 8.03 22.89
N GLY A 212 -0.88 9.13 22.69
CA GLY A 212 -1.46 10.48 22.62
C GLY A 212 -1.70 11.11 23.99
N MET A 213 -2.12 12.37 23.95
CA MET A 213 -2.26 13.23 25.14
C MET A 213 -3.70 13.31 25.66
N ASP A 214 -4.65 12.73 24.94
CA ASP A 214 -6.08 12.73 25.27
C ASP A 214 -6.73 11.40 24.85
N ALA A 215 -8.05 11.29 25.09
CA ALA A 215 -8.82 10.10 24.73
C ALA A 215 -8.93 9.87 23.21
N LYS A 216 -8.62 10.88 22.38
CA LYS A 216 -8.58 10.80 20.91
C LYS A 216 -7.20 10.45 20.38
N GLY A 217 -6.25 10.16 21.26
CA GLY A 217 -4.89 9.84 20.87
C GLY A 217 -4.17 11.01 20.23
N SER A 218 -4.63 12.25 20.40
CA SER A 218 -4.08 13.44 19.75
C SER A 218 -2.58 13.58 20.06
N PHE A 219 -1.79 13.88 19.04
CA PHE A 219 -0.34 13.91 19.16
C PHE A 219 0.18 15.26 19.68
N TYR A 220 -0.46 16.37 19.35
CA TYR A 220 -0.04 17.76 19.57
C TYR A 220 1.38 18.07 19.04
N PRO A 221 1.59 18.08 17.71
CA PRO A 221 2.92 18.12 17.10
C PRO A 221 3.78 19.32 17.49
N ASP A 222 3.17 20.50 17.64
CA ASP A 222 3.89 21.76 17.92
C ASP A 222 4.14 22.02 19.41
N ARG A 223 3.52 21.23 20.30
CA ARG A 223 3.69 21.40 21.75
C ARG A 223 5.12 21.00 22.15
N SER A 224 5.73 21.75 23.07
CA SER A 224 6.97 21.33 23.71
C SER A 224 6.82 20.04 24.51
N VAL A 225 7.90 19.28 24.63
CA VAL A 225 7.94 18.04 25.41
C VAL A 225 8.66 18.26 26.75
N SER A 226 8.11 17.68 27.82
CA SER A 226 8.67 17.72 29.16
C SER A 226 9.65 16.57 29.42
N ARG A 227 10.53 16.73 30.41
CA ARG A 227 11.51 15.71 30.80
C ARG A 227 10.84 14.43 31.32
N ALA A 228 9.73 14.54 32.03
CA ALA A 228 8.92 13.40 32.48
C ALA A 228 8.33 12.60 31.31
N GLU A 229 7.80 13.28 30.29
CA GLU A 229 7.28 12.64 29.08
C GLU A 229 8.38 11.86 28.32
N ILE A 230 9.59 12.45 28.22
CA ILE A 230 10.73 11.76 27.62
C ILE A 230 11.14 10.54 28.45
N ALA A 231 11.24 10.64 29.78
CA ALA A 231 11.58 9.50 30.62
C ALA A 231 10.61 8.33 30.43
N ALA A 232 9.30 8.61 30.33
CA ALA A 232 8.28 7.60 30.06
C ALA A 232 8.45 6.95 28.68
N LEU A 233 8.73 7.74 27.64
CA LEU A 233 9.03 7.21 26.31
C LEU A 233 10.26 6.30 26.32
N LEU A 234 11.35 6.75 26.94
CA LEU A 234 12.62 6.01 27.01
C LEU A 234 12.47 4.68 27.74
N THR A 235 11.66 4.66 28.82
CA THR A 235 11.36 3.43 29.54
C THR A 235 10.75 2.37 28.60
N ARG A 236 9.81 2.77 27.72
CA ARG A 236 9.19 1.87 26.73
C ARG A 236 10.13 1.45 25.60
N VAL A 237 11.16 2.24 25.34
CA VAL A 237 12.22 1.86 24.41
C VAL A 237 13.08 0.75 25.01
N VAL A 238 13.56 0.91 26.25
CA VAL A 238 14.51 -0.02 26.88
C VAL A 238 13.86 -1.24 27.54
N LYS A 239 12.58 -1.16 27.90
CA LYS A 239 11.79 -2.25 28.51
C LYS A 239 10.60 -2.60 27.61
N PRO A 240 10.76 -3.52 26.63
CA PRO A 240 9.70 -3.88 25.68
C PRO A 240 8.36 -4.27 26.32
N GLU A 241 8.39 -4.89 27.49
CA GLU A 241 7.23 -5.30 28.28
C GLU A 241 6.39 -4.13 28.80
N THR A 242 6.93 -2.90 28.76
CA THR A 242 6.21 -1.68 29.17
C THR A 242 5.59 -0.92 27.98
N ARG A 243 5.78 -1.41 26.75
CA ARG A 243 5.18 -0.83 25.55
C ARG A 243 3.65 -0.94 25.63
N LEU A 244 2.97 0.11 25.18
CA LEU A 244 1.53 0.26 25.29
C LEU A 244 0.81 -0.59 24.24
N THR A 245 -0.24 -1.29 24.66
CA THR A 245 -1.28 -1.81 23.76
C THR A 245 -2.44 -0.83 23.74
N LEU A 246 -2.74 -0.26 22.58
CA LEU A 246 -3.85 0.69 22.43
C LEU A 246 -5.18 -0.07 22.40
N THR A 247 -6.20 0.51 23.03
CA THR A 247 -7.55 -0.10 23.17
C THR A 247 -8.63 0.71 22.45
N TRP A 248 -8.24 1.42 21.39
CA TRP A 248 -9.15 2.23 20.58
C TRP A 248 -10.17 1.34 19.87
N THR A 249 -11.40 1.84 19.78
CA THR A 249 -12.45 1.22 18.97
C THR A 249 -12.51 1.95 17.65
N VAL A 250 -12.24 1.23 16.56
CA VAL A 250 -12.26 1.73 15.19
C VAL A 250 -12.93 0.70 14.30
N ALA A 251 -13.53 1.15 13.21
CA ALA A 251 -13.96 0.22 12.17
C ALA A 251 -12.71 -0.55 11.67
N PRO A 252 -12.80 -1.89 11.48
CA PRO A 252 -11.70 -2.65 10.92
C PRO A 252 -11.28 -2.04 9.57
N TYR A 253 -10.01 -2.11 9.23
CA TYR A 253 -9.51 -1.60 7.95
C TYR A 253 -10.22 -2.26 6.76
N HIS A 254 -10.62 -1.47 5.76
CA HIS A 254 -11.22 -1.97 4.51
C HIS A 254 -10.09 -2.57 3.66
N SER A 255 -9.69 -3.82 3.92
CA SER A 255 -8.79 -4.57 3.04
C SER A 255 -9.59 -5.47 2.13
N VAL A 256 -9.14 -5.54 0.88
CA VAL A 256 -9.65 -6.49 -0.12
C VAL A 256 -8.59 -7.52 -0.51
N LYS A 257 -7.60 -7.79 0.38
CA LYS A 257 -6.49 -8.73 0.13
C LYS A 257 -6.92 -10.12 -0.35
N ASN A 258 -8.10 -10.57 0.08
CA ASN A 258 -8.65 -11.88 -0.28
C ASN A 258 -9.64 -11.83 -1.45
N ALA A 259 -9.83 -10.67 -2.09
CA ALA A 259 -10.70 -10.54 -3.24
C ALA A 259 -10.19 -11.39 -4.41
N THR A 260 -11.14 -11.94 -5.17
CA THR A 260 -10.89 -12.67 -6.42
C THR A 260 -11.73 -12.04 -7.52
N LEU A 261 -11.30 -12.13 -8.78
CA LEU A 261 -12.10 -11.65 -9.92
C LEU A 261 -13.51 -12.27 -9.94
N ALA A 262 -13.64 -13.52 -9.48
CA ALA A 262 -14.93 -14.20 -9.35
C ALA A 262 -15.83 -13.57 -8.27
N SER A 263 -15.27 -13.23 -7.10
CA SER A 263 -16.02 -12.59 -6.01
C SER A 263 -16.55 -11.20 -6.35
N LEU A 264 -15.98 -10.53 -7.37
CA LEU A 264 -16.42 -9.21 -7.83
C LEU A 264 -17.67 -9.27 -8.73
N VAL A 265 -18.15 -10.47 -9.07
CA VAL A 265 -19.33 -10.65 -9.91
C VAL A 265 -20.45 -11.31 -9.11
N LYS A 266 -21.57 -10.61 -8.98
CA LYS A 266 -22.76 -11.12 -8.31
C LYS A 266 -23.41 -12.24 -9.13
N ALA A 267 -23.33 -13.47 -8.63
CA ALA A 267 -23.99 -14.63 -9.24
C ALA A 267 -25.51 -14.42 -9.35
N PRO A 268 -26.14 -14.85 -10.46
CA PRO A 268 -27.60 -14.80 -10.59
C PRO A 268 -28.26 -15.88 -9.72
N ALA A 269 -29.52 -15.66 -9.32
CA ALA A 269 -30.30 -16.65 -8.59
C ALA A 269 -30.59 -17.92 -9.43
N SER A 270 -30.77 -17.76 -10.73
CA SER A 270 -30.98 -18.84 -11.70
C SER A 270 -30.52 -18.40 -13.08
N THR A 271 -30.16 -19.36 -13.94
CA THR A 271 -29.88 -19.11 -15.36
C THR A 271 -30.93 -19.79 -16.24
N SER A 272 -31.16 -19.22 -17.43
CA SER A 272 -32.06 -19.78 -18.44
C SER A 272 -31.33 -19.92 -19.78
N LEU A 273 -31.81 -20.84 -20.62
CA LEU A 273 -31.29 -21.01 -21.97
C LEU A 273 -31.77 -19.84 -22.86
N PRO A 274 -30.88 -19.08 -23.53
CA PRO A 274 -31.29 -17.97 -24.37
C PRO A 274 -32.10 -18.46 -25.56
N THR A 275 -33.28 -17.87 -25.75
CA THR A 275 -34.18 -18.21 -26.87
C THR A 275 -33.70 -17.62 -28.20
N SER A 276 -32.94 -16.53 -28.14
CA SER A 276 -32.29 -15.89 -29.29
C SER A 276 -31.11 -15.01 -28.84
N ALA A 277 -30.36 -14.47 -29.79
CA ALA A 277 -29.31 -13.48 -29.52
C ALA A 277 -29.82 -12.15 -28.95
N LYS A 278 -31.14 -11.91 -28.97
CA LYS A 278 -31.78 -10.72 -28.37
C LYS A 278 -32.17 -10.92 -26.91
N ASP A 279 -32.02 -12.14 -26.39
CA ASP A 279 -32.35 -12.49 -25.00
C ASP A 279 -31.22 -12.07 -24.05
N THR A 280 -31.02 -10.75 -23.95
CA THR A 280 -29.87 -10.14 -23.27
C THR A 280 -29.84 -10.47 -21.78
N ALA A 281 -31.00 -10.60 -21.13
CA ALA A 281 -31.10 -10.98 -19.72
C ALA A 281 -30.63 -12.42 -19.46
N ALA A 282 -31.02 -13.38 -20.30
CA ALA A 282 -30.56 -14.77 -20.18
C ALA A 282 -29.04 -14.88 -20.43
N ILE A 283 -28.55 -14.16 -21.45
CA ILE A 283 -27.13 -14.10 -21.81
C ILE A 283 -26.31 -13.50 -20.66
N ASP A 284 -26.74 -12.35 -20.11
CA ASP A 284 -26.09 -11.72 -18.96
C ASP A 284 -26.06 -12.63 -17.74
N GLY A 285 -27.18 -13.29 -17.40
CA GLY A 285 -27.22 -14.26 -16.31
C GLY A 285 -26.20 -15.39 -16.50
N LEU A 286 -26.09 -15.94 -17.71
CA LEU A 286 -25.11 -16.98 -18.00
C LEU A 286 -23.66 -16.49 -17.91
N VAL A 287 -23.36 -15.29 -18.41
CA VAL A 287 -22.03 -14.67 -18.32
C VAL A 287 -21.66 -14.41 -16.86
N ARG A 288 -22.56 -13.81 -16.06
CA ARG A 288 -22.31 -13.60 -14.63
C ARG A 288 -22.13 -14.88 -13.85
N ASN A 289 -22.92 -15.93 -14.15
CA ASN A 289 -22.75 -17.23 -13.51
C ASN A 289 -21.36 -17.83 -13.80
N MET A 290 -20.92 -17.78 -15.06
CA MET A 290 -19.60 -18.24 -15.47
C MET A 290 -18.48 -17.47 -14.74
N LEU A 291 -18.55 -16.13 -14.77
CA LEU A 291 -17.53 -15.28 -14.14
C LEU A 291 -17.47 -15.47 -12.62
N ALA A 292 -18.62 -15.55 -11.94
CA ALA A 292 -18.71 -15.76 -10.50
C ALA A 292 -18.16 -17.13 -10.04
N ARG A 293 -18.00 -18.09 -10.96
CA ARG A 293 -17.36 -19.39 -10.73
C ARG A 293 -15.88 -19.39 -11.11
N GLY A 294 -15.35 -18.27 -11.61
CA GLY A 294 -13.99 -18.18 -12.13
C GLY A 294 -13.78 -18.98 -13.42
N GLU A 295 -14.86 -19.27 -14.15
CA GLU A 295 -14.81 -20.02 -15.40
C GLU A 295 -14.73 -19.08 -16.61
N HIS A 296 -14.39 -19.65 -17.77
CA HIS A 296 -14.27 -18.95 -19.05
C HIS A 296 -14.90 -19.76 -20.20
N THR A 297 -15.79 -20.69 -19.87
CA THR A 297 -16.52 -21.49 -20.86
C THR A 297 -17.97 -21.66 -20.43
N ILE A 298 -18.90 -21.55 -21.38
CA ILE A 298 -20.32 -21.81 -21.20
C ILE A 298 -20.74 -22.95 -22.14
N THR A 299 -21.48 -23.92 -21.61
CA THR A 299 -22.10 -24.99 -22.42
C THR A 299 -23.61 -24.82 -22.42
N LEU A 300 -24.20 -24.73 -23.61
CA LEU A 300 -25.64 -24.65 -23.85
C LEU A 300 -26.12 -25.92 -24.53
N ASN A 301 -27.32 -26.37 -24.20
CA ASN A 301 -27.94 -27.56 -24.81
C ASN A 301 -29.29 -27.18 -25.42
N TYR A 302 -29.32 -27.07 -26.75
CA TYR A 302 -30.55 -26.88 -27.52
C TYR A 302 -31.13 -28.22 -27.96
N SER A 303 -32.43 -28.26 -28.22
CA SER A 303 -33.12 -29.47 -28.70
C SER A 303 -32.70 -29.90 -30.11
N LYS A 304 -32.03 -29.03 -30.86
CA LYS A 304 -31.55 -29.26 -32.22
C LYS A 304 -30.30 -28.43 -32.50
N ALA A 305 -29.56 -28.82 -33.52
CA ALA A 305 -28.41 -28.06 -34.02
C ALA A 305 -28.79 -26.61 -34.36
N LEU A 306 -27.92 -25.67 -33.99
CA LEU A 306 -28.07 -24.27 -34.40
C LEU A 306 -27.62 -24.09 -35.86
N THR A 307 -28.30 -23.19 -36.56
CA THR A 307 -27.81 -22.70 -37.86
C THR A 307 -26.55 -21.85 -37.65
N THR A 308 -25.69 -21.76 -38.67
CA THR A 308 -24.49 -20.91 -38.64
C THR A 308 -24.84 -19.45 -38.32
N ALA A 309 -25.94 -18.92 -38.86
CA ALA A 309 -26.39 -17.57 -38.60
C ALA A 309 -26.79 -17.37 -37.12
N THR A 310 -27.53 -18.32 -36.54
CA THR A 310 -27.92 -18.27 -35.12
C THR A 310 -26.71 -18.40 -34.20
N ALA A 311 -25.78 -19.31 -34.50
CA ALA A 311 -24.55 -19.47 -33.72
C ALA A 311 -23.67 -18.22 -33.77
N SER A 312 -23.52 -17.58 -34.94
CA SER A 312 -22.79 -16.33 -35.10
C SER A 312 -23.45 -15.18 -34.33
N ALA A 313 -24.76 -15.02 -34.44
CA ALA A 313 -25.50 -13.99 -33.70
C ALA A 313 -25.39 -14.17 -32.18
N LEU A 314 -25.48 -15.40 -31.68
CA LEU A 314 -25.26 -15.69 -30.26
C LEU A 314 -23.83 -15.36 -29.85
N THR A 315 -22.83 -15.76 -30.65
CA THR A 315 -21.42 -15.46 -30.35
C THR A 315 -21.21 -13.96 -30.20
N GLN A 316 -21.72 -13.13 -31.12
CA GLN A 316 -21.63 -11.67 -31.05
C GLN A 316 -22.35 -11.09 -29.81
N ALA A 317 -23.52 -11.64 -29.45
CA ALA A 317 -24.25 -11.21 -28.28
C ALA A 317 -23.50 -11.54 -26.97
N PHE A 318 -22.89 -12.73 -26.88
CA PHE A 318 -22.03 -13.11 -25.74
C PHE A 318 -20.75 -12.27 -25.68
N THR A 319 -20.10 -11.99 -26.81
CA THR A 319 -18.94 -11.07 -26.87
C THR A 319 -19.32 -9.67 -26.40
N SER A 320 -20.48 -9.16 -26.85
CA SER A 320 -20.96 -7.84 -26.44
C SER A 320 -21.28 -7.79 -24.94
N CYS A 321 -21.86 -8.87 -24.41
CA CYS A 321 -22.19 -8.97 -22.99
C CYS A 321 -20.94 -9.03 -22.11
N VAL A 322 -19.98 -9.91 -22.41
CA VAL A 322 -18.76 -10.02 -21.59
C VAL A 322 -17.93 -8.73 -21.62
N LYS A 323 -17.97 -7.96 -22.72
CA LYS A 323 -17.31 -6.65 -22.81
C LYS A 323 -17.85 -5.63 -21.79
N THR A 324 -19.08 -5.80 -21.28
CA THR A 324 -19.62 -4.97 -20.18
C THR A 324 -18.98 -5.28 -18.82
N TYR A 325 -18.22 -6.37 -18.72
CA TYR A 325 -17.41 -6.81 -17.58
C TYR A 325 -15.91 -6.75 -17.95
N CYS A 326 -15.46 -5.68 -18.61
CA CYS A 326 -14.11 -5.61 -19.17
C CYS A 326 -12.99 -5.66 -18.11
N GLU A 327 -13.29 -5.46 -16.83
CA GLU A 327 -12.36 -5.73 -15.72
C GLU A 327 -11.95 -7.21 -15.64
N GLN A 328 -12.75 -8.12 -16.21
CA GLN A 328 -12.45 -9.54 -16.34
C GLN A 328 -11.50 -9.83 -17.52
N MET A 329 -11.18 -8.83 -18.35
CA MET A 329 -10.21 -8.94 -19.46
C MET A 329 -10.59 -9.92 -20.58
N TYR A 330 -11.84 -10.40 -20.61
CA TYR A 330 -12.39 -11.14 -21.75
C TYR A 330 -13.01 -10.17 -22.75
N ASN A 331 -12.55 -10.20 -24.00
CA ASN A 331 -13.05 -9.35 -25.09
C ASN A 331 -13.31 -10.13 -26.39
N ALA A 332 -13.12 -11.44 -26.38
CA ALA A 332 -13.38 -12.34 -27.50
C ALA A 332 -14.15 -13.59 -27.04
N VAL A 333 -15.00 -14.11 -27.91
CA VAL A 333 -15.73 -15.38 -27.70
C VAL A 333 -15.64 -16.22 -28.96
N SER A 334 -15.25 -17.47 -28.80
CA SER A 334 -15.33 -18.49 -29.85
C SER A 334 -16.50 -19.43 -29.58
N CYS A 335 -17.12 -19.94 -30.64
CA CYS A 335 -18.30 -20.80 -30.55
C CYS A 335 -18.09 -22.10 -31.33
N ARG A 336 -18.33 -23.24 -30.65
CA ARG A 336 -18.39 -24.57 -31.26
C ARG A 336 -19.80 -25.11 -31.12
N SER A 337 -20.50 -25.23 -32.25
CA SER A 337 -21.85 -25.81 -32.33
C SER A 337 -21.78 -27.23 -32.88
N TYR A 338 -22.56 -28.15 -32.29
CA TYR A 338 -22.59 -29.56 -32.65
C TYR A 338 -23.98 -29.95 -33.21
N SER A 339 -24.01 -31.02 -34.01
CA SER A 339 -25.25 -31.58 -34.58
C SER A 339 -26.26 -32.04 -33.52
N THR A 340 -25.78 -32.31 -32.30
CA THR A 340 -26.61 -32.70 -31.15
C THR A 340 -27.39 -31.54 -30.52
N GLY A 341 -27.15 -30.29 -30.95
CA GLY A 341 -27.69 -29.09 -30.30
C GLY A 341 -26.83 -28.59 -29.13
N LYS A 342 -25.74 -29.28 -28.78
CA LYS A 342 -24.73 -28.76 -27.85
C LYS A 342 -24.02 -27.56 -28.48
N VAL A 343 -23.79 -26.52 -27.69
CA VAL A 343 -23.01 -25.35 -28.06
C VAL A 343 -22.03 -25.04 -26.94
N VAL A 344 -20.76 -24.84 -27.28
CA VAL A 344 -19.70 -24.47 -26.33
C VAL A 344 -19.15 -23.11 -26.72
N LEU A 345 -19.24 -22.16 -25.80
CA LEU A 345 -18.70 -20.81 -25.92
C LEU A 345 -17.46 -20.73 -25.05
N THR A 346 -16.32 -20.32 -25.62
CA THR A 346 -15.07 -20.13 -24.88
C THR A 346 -14.65 -18.67 -24.97
N PHE A 347 -14.42 -18.07 -23.80
CA PHE A 347 -14.11 -16.67 -23.60
C PHE A 347 -12.60 -16.50 -23.48
N SER A 348 -12.07 -15.52 -24.20
CA SER A 348 -10.64 -15.25 -24.29
C SER A 348 -10.37 -13.76 -24.51
N SER A 349 -9.10 -13.41 -24.73
CA SER A 349 -8.67 -12.07 -25.10
C SER A 349 -8.03 -12.06 -26.48
N THR A 350 -8.27 -11.02 -27.27
CA THR A 350 -7.52 -10.76 -28.50
C THR A 350 -6.07 -10.35 -28.23
N ALA A 351 -5.77 -9.86 -27.03
CA ALA A 351 -4.46 -9.29 -26.69
C ALA A 351 -3.40 -10.34 -26.35
N CYS A 352 -3.79 -11.58 -26.05
CA CYS A 352 -2.84 -12.61 -25.63
C CYS A 352 -3.41 -14.02 -25.66
N THR A 353 -2.54 -15.01 -25.49
CA THR A 353 -2.94 -16.43 -25.31
C THR A 353 -3.61 -16.66 -23.94
N ASP A 354 -4.43 -17.71 -23.81
CA ASP A 354 -5.13 -18.05 -22.56
C ASP A 354 -4.17 -18.15 -21.34
N LYS A 355 -2.99 -18.77 -21.51
CA LYS A 355 -2.00 -18.90 -20.43
C LYS A 355 -1.48 -17.53 -19.99
N THR A 356 -1.25 -16.63 -20.93
CA THR A 356 -0.81 -15.26 -20.63
C THR A 356 -1.95 -14.44 -20.01
N LEU A 357 -3.18 -14.62 -20.47
CA LEU A 357 -4.36 -13.93 -19.97
C LEU A 357 -4.58 -14.20 -18.48
N GLU A 358 -4.47 -15.45 -18.02
CA GLU A 358 -4.59 -15.77 -16.60
C GLU A 358 -3.49 -15.10 -15.76
N SER A 359 -2.27 -15.01 -16.28
CA SER A 359 -1.21 -14.24 -15.61
C SER A 359 -1.52 -12.74 -15.57
N TYR A 360 -2.08 -12.16 -16.63
CA TYR A 360 -2.44 -10.75 -16.65
C TYR A 360 -3.62 -10.45 -15.71
N ARG A 361 -4.62 -11.34 -15.68
CA ARG A 361 -5.75 -11.31 -14.74
C ARG A 361 -5.28 -11.30 -13.29
N ALA A 362 -4.40 -12.22 -12.91
CA ALA A 362 -3.85 -12.29 -11.56
C ALA A 362 -3.02 -11.03 -11.21
N LYS A 363 -2.17 -10.56 -12.12
CA LYS A 363 -1.32 -9.37 -11.88
C LYS A 363 -2.13 -8.08 -11.78
N ALA A 364 -3.14 -7.88 -12.63
CA ALA A 364 -3.96 -6.67 -12.55
C ALA A 364 -4.79 -6.65 -11.27
N LEU A 365 -5.36 -7.79 -10.86
CA LEU A 365 -6.06 -7.90 -9.57
C LEU A 365 -5.12 -7.58 -8.39
N ALA A 366 -3.93 -8.17 -8.37
CA ALA A 366 -2.95 -7.91 -7.32
C ALA A 366 -2.53 -6.42 -7.28
N ALA A 367 -2.35 -5.79 -8.45
CA ALA A 367 -2.08 -4.36 -8.54
C ALA A 367 -3.25 -3.52 -8.02
N ALA A 368 -4.49 -3.82 -8.42
CA ALA A 368 -5.68 -3.13 -7.95
C ALA A 368 -5.87 -3.24 -6.43
N ILE A 369 -5.69 -4.44 -5.85
CA ILE A 369 -5.72 -4.65 -4.40
C ILE A 369 -4.65 -3.80 -3.71
N LYS A 370 -3.42 -3.78 -4.24
CA LYS A 370 -2.33 -2.96 -3.67
C LYS A 370 -2.66 -1.47 -3.70
N ILE A 371 -3.24 -0.98 -4.80
CA ILE A 371 -3.63 0.43 -4.96
C ILE A 371 -4.74 0.76 -3.97
N HIS A 372 -5.80 -0.05 -3.94
CA HIS A 372 -6.91 0.09 -3.00
C HIS A 372 -6.40 0.14 -1.56
N ASP A 373 -5.64 -0.87 -1.16
CA ASP A 373 -5.16 -0.98 0.21
C ASP A 373 -4.22 0.19 0.57
N SER A 374 -3.35 0.61 -0.36
CA SER A 374 -2.47 1.77 -0.14
C SER A 374 -3.25 3.08 0.05
N LEU A 375 -4.37 3.29 -0.63
CA LEU A 375 -5.17 4.52 -0.51
C LEU A 375 -5.98 4.56 0.80
N TRP A 376 -6.46 3.41 1.26
CA TRP A 376 -7.05 3.28 2.60
C TRP A 376 -5.99 3.43 3.69
N GLU A 377 -4.79 2.84 3.53
CA GLU A 377 -3.71 2.92 4.52
C GLU A 377 -3.14 4.33 4.65
N SER A 378 -3.06 5.09 3.55
CA SER A 378 -2.61 6.48 3.58
C SER A 378 -3.62 7.43 4.23
N GLY A 379 -4.90 7.04 4.32
CA GLY A 379 -6.03 7.91 4.66
C GLY A 379 -6.43 8.83 3.50
N THR A 380 -6.07 8.48 2.26
CA THR A 380 -6.58 9.15 1.05
C THR A 380 -8.04 8.75 0.79
N LEU A 381 -8.39 7.50 1.12
CA LEU A 381 -9.76 7.04 1.27
C LEU A 381 -10.12 6.91 2.75
N SER A 382 -11.37 7.21 3.09
CA SER A 382 -11.89 7.17 4.45
C SER A 382 -13.39 6.84 4.46
N TYR A 383 -13.87 6.36 5.62
CA TYR A 383 -15.25 5.90 5.80
C TYR A 383 -16.32 6.99 5.71
N ASP A 384 -15.95 8.25 5.85
CA ASP A 384 -16.83 9.41 5.74
C ASP A 384 -17.03 9.89 4.28
N MET A 385 -16.29 9.31 3.33
CA MET A 385 -16.44 9.62 1.90
C MET A 385 -17.68 8.94 1.31
N SER A 386 -18.40 9.68 0.47
CA SER A 386 -19.45 9.14 -0.40
C SER A 386 -18.89 8.21 -1.48
N GLN A 387 -19.73 7.35 -2.08
CA GLN A 387 -19.30 6.53 -3.22
C GLN A 387 -18.84 7.43 -4.38
N TYR A 388 -19.46 8.60 -4.55
CA TYR A 388 -19.04 9.61 -5.52
C TYR A 388 -17.62 10.12 -5.27
N GLU A 389 -17.26 10.43 -4.02
CA GLU A 389 -15.92 10.90 -3.68
C GLU A 389 -14.86 9.80 -3.82
N ILE A 390 -15.16 8.57 -3.39
CA ILE A 390 -14.29 7.39 -3.56
C ILE A 390 -14.02 7.16 -5.05
N ALA A 391 -15.08 7.13 -5.87
CA ALA A 391 -14.99 6.97 -7.31
C ALA A 391 -14.13 8.09 -7.95
N ARG A 392 -14.30 9.34 -7.51
CA ARG A 392 -13.50 10.48 -8.01
C ARG A 392 -12.02 10.34 -7.67
N THR A 393 -11.70 9.83 -6.49
CA THR A 393 -10.31 9.58 -6.07
C THR A 393 -9.66 8.54 -6.99
N TYR A 394 -10.34 7.44 -7.31
CA TYR A 394 -9.81 6.45 -8.25
C TYR A 394 -9.70 6.97 -9.69
N PHE A 395 -10.65 7.81 -10.12
CA PHE A 395 -10.60 8.48 -11.42
C PHE A 395 -9.32 9.33 -11.53
N GLN A 396 -9.09 10.17 -10.52
CA GLN A 396 -7.90 11.02 -10.43
C GLN A 396 -6.63 10.17 -10.38
N TRP A 397 -6.60 9.13 -9.55
CA TRP A 397 -5.45 8.24 -9.42
C TRP A 397 -5.06 7.62 -10.76
N LEU A 398 -6.02 7.09 -11.53
CA LEU A 398 -5.73 6.52 -12.85
C LEU A 398 -5.21 7.56 -13.85
N CYS A 399 -5.79 8.77 -13.89
CA CYS A 399 -5.28 9.85 -14.72
C CYS A 399 -3.85 10.26 -14.33
N ASP A 400 -3.46 10.15 -13.07
CA ASP A 400 -2.11 10.50 -12.64
C ASP A 400 -1.07 9.39 -12.93
N HIS A 401 -1.51 8.12 -12.94
CA HIS A 401 -0.63 6.93 -12.96
C HIS A 401 -0.66 6.10 -14.26
N CYS A 402 -1.54 6.41 -15.21
CA CYS A 402 -1.62 5.75 -16.51
C CYS A 402 -1.55 6.77 -17.64
N ARG A 403 -1.03 6.39 -18.82
CA ARG A 403 -1.01 7.23 -20.02
C ARG A 403 -1.65 6.54 -21.21
N TYR A 404 -2.30 7.34 -22.06
CA TYR A 404 -2.92 6.84 -23.27
C TYR A 404 -1.88 6.29 -24.25
N ASP A 405 -2.04 5.03 -24.64
CA ASP A 405 -1.17 4.35 -25.58
C ASP A 405 -1.63 4.59 -27.03
N ASN A 406 -1.07 5.64 -27.65
CA ASN A 406 -1.35 5.98 -29.04
C ASN A 406 -0.76 4.99 -30.06
N ALA A 407 0.10 4.06 -29.63
CA ALA A 407 0.76 3.08 -30.49
C ALA A 407 0.18 1.66 -30.33
N ALA A 408 -0.87 1.50 -29.52
CA ALA A 408 -1.50 0.22 -29.27
C ALA A 408 -2.07 -0.39 -30.57
N ALA A 409 -1.65 -1.62 -30.86
CA ALA A 409 -2.31 -2.48 -31.83
C ALA A 409 -3.47 -3.25 -31.17
N ASP A 410 -4.38 -3.81 -31.97
CA ASP A 410 -5.57 -4.56 -31.51
C ASP A 410 -5.25 -5.76 -30.59
N ASP A 411 -4.04 -6.29 -30.68
CA ASP A 411 -3.51 -7.38 -29.85
C ASP A 411 -2.64 -6.90 -28.67
N SER A 412 -2.66 -5.60 -28.36
CA SER A 412 -1.90 -5.04 -27.25
C SER A 412 -2.56 -5.30 -25.88
N ALA A 413 -1.72 -5.53 -24.87
CA ALA A 413 -2.14 -5.58 -23.47
C ALA A 413 -2.72 -4.23 -22.96
N SER A 414 -2.53 -3.13 -23.71
CA SER A 414 -3.13 -1.82 -23.46
C SER A 414 -4.66 -1.85 -23.51
N HIS A 415 -5.27 -2.86 -24.14
CA HIS A 415 -6.72 -3.10 -24.12
C HIS A 415 -7.21 -3.80 -22.85
N LEU A 416 -6.33 -4.12 -21.91
CA LEU A 416 -6.65 -4.84 -20.68
C LEU A 416 -6.40 -3.95 -19.45
N ALA A 417 -7.14 -4.20 -18.36
CA ALA A 417 -6.87 -3.56 -17.07
C ALA A 417 -5.42 -3.74 -16.60
N TYR A 418 -4.78 -4.84 -17.01
CA TYR A 418 -3.35 -5.08 -16.83
C TYR A 418 -2.46 -3.96 -17.39
N GLY A 419 -2.74 -3.47 -18.61
CA GLY A 419 -1.97 -2.39 -19.22
C GLY A 419 -1.97 -1.14 -18.35
N ALA A 420 -3.15 -0.73 -17.88
CA ALA A 420 -3.30 0.46 -17.05
C ALA A 420 -2.67 0.28 -15.66
N LEU A 421 -2.97 -0.82 -14.96
CA LEU A 421 -2.60 -1.00 -13.55
C LEU A 421 -1.16 -1.49 -13.33
N VAL A 422 -0.56 -2.16 -14.33
CA VAL A 422 0.77 -2.75 -14.20
C VAL A 422 1.78 -2.05 -15.10
N SER A 423 1.43 -1.77 -16.35
CA SER A 423 2.33 -1.14 -17.31
C SER A 423 2.26 0.39 -17.30
N GLY A 424 1.20 0.98 -16.74
CA GLY A 424 0.94 2.42 -16.81
C GLY A 424 0.61 2.93 -18.21
N LEU A 425 0.22 2.05 -19.13
CA LEU A 425 -0.10 2.36 -20.52
C LEU A 425 -1.36 1.60 -20.95
N ALA A 426 -2.37 2.32 -21.42
CA ALA A 426 -3.64 1.73 -21.82
C ALA A 426 -4.36 2.52 -22.91
N VAL A 427 -5.33 1.87 -23.54
CA VAL A 427 -6.39 2.52 -24.35
C VAL A 427 -7.73 2.40 -23.62
N CYS A 428 -8.82 2.86 -24.24
CA CYS A 428 -10.13 3.01 -23.59
C CYS A 428 -10.63 1.74 -22.86
N ASP A 429 -10.47 0.54 -23.45
CA ASP A 429 -10.84 -0.73 -22.80
C ASP A 429 -10.03 -0.99 -21.52
N GLY A 430 -8.72 -0.71 -21.55
CA GLY A 430 -7.82 -0.90 -20.43
C GLY A 430 -8.08 0.08 -19.29
N TYR A 431 -8.30 1.36 -19.59
CA TYR A 431 -8.73 2.37 -18.61
C TYR A 431 -10.04 1.98 -17.95
N THR A 432 -11.06 1.66 -18.76
CA THR A 432 -12.39 1.28 -18.25
C THR A 432 -12.31 0.02 -17.39
N GLY A 433 -11.57 -0.99 -17.84
CA GLY A 433 -11.39 -2.23 -17.08
C GLY A 433 -10.68 -2.01 -15.74
N ALA A 434 -9.63 -1.18 -15.72
CA ALA A 434 -8.91 -0.85 -14.49
C ALA A 434 -9.78 -0.06 -13.50
N TYR A 435 -10.54 0.90 -14.00
CA TYR A 435 -11.43 1.69 -13.16
C TYR A 435 -12.58 0.87 -12.59
N ASN A 436 -13.24 0.04 -13.41
CA ASN A 436 -14.26 -0.89 -12.95
C ASN A 436 -13.71 -1.86 -11.90
N LEU A 437 -12.49 -2.34 -12.06
CA LEU A 437 -11.85 -3.22 -11.09
C LEU A 437 -11.72 -2.54 -9.72
N LEU A 438 -11.25 -1.29 -9.69
CA LEU A 438 -11.11 -0.51 -8.45
C LEU A 438 -12.46 -0.22 -7.80
N LEU A 439 -13.47 0.18 -8.58
CA LEU A 439 -14.83 0.41 -8.05
C LEU A 439 -15.46 -0.86 -7.47
N LYS A 440 -15.30 -2.02 -8.13
CA LYS A 440 -15.86 -3.27 -7.64
C LYS A 440 -15.17 -3.77 -6.36
N LEU A 441 -13.91 -3.43 -6.14
CA LEU A 441 -13.23 -3.72 -4.87
C LEU A 441 -13.88 -2.96 -3.70
N GLU A 442 -14.38 -1.75 -3.94
CA GLU A 442 -15.17 -0.95 -2.98
C GLU A 442 -16.63 -1.43 -2.85
N GLY A 443 -17.04 -2.47 -3.58
CA GLY A 443 -18.42 -2.93 -3.64
C GLY A 443 -19.37 -2.00 -4.41
N ILE A 444 -18.83 -1.07 -5.21
CA ILE A 444 -19.63 -0.17 -6.05
C ILE A 444 -20.11 -0.93 -7.29
N GLU A 445 -21.43 -0.87 -7.56
CA GLU A 445 -22.01 -1.51 -8.74
C GLU A 445 -21.64 -0.73 -10.00
N CYS A 446 -20.88 -1.36 -10.90
CA CYS A 446 -20.54 -0.81 -12.21
C CYS A 446 -20.46 -1.85 -13.34
N THR A 447 -20.61 -1.34 -14.56
CA THR A 447 -20.44 -2.06 -15.84
C THR A 447 -19.82 -1.12 -16.86
N SER A 448 -19.55 -1.62 -18.07
CA SER A 448 -19.07 -0.80 -19.18
C SER A 448 -20.14 -0.58 -20.24
N LEU A 449 -20.18 0.63 -20.78
CA LEU A 449 -20.95 1.00 -21.97
C LEU A 449 -19.99 1.31 -23.11
N PHE A 450 -20.37 0.95 -24.33
CA PHE A 450 -19.51 1.15 -25.50
C PHE A 450 -20.33 1.40 -26.77
N ASN A 451 -19.69 2.10 -27.71
CA ASN A 451 -20.11 2.19 -29.10
C ASN A 451 -19.03 1.56 -30.00
N ASP A 452 -19.07 1.84 -31.30
CA ASP A 452 -18.17 1.21 -32.27
C ASP A 452 -16.70 1.64 -32.11
N SER A 453 -16.42 2.76 -31.43
CA SER A 453 -15.08 3.33 -31.31
C SER A 453 -14.59 3.54 -29.87
N HIS A 454 -15.47 3.49 -28.87
CA HIS A 454 -15.13 3.90 -27.51
C HIS A 454 -15.91 3.11 -26.44
N ILE A 455 -15.31 2.99 -25.26
CA ILE A 455 -15.86 2.31 -24.09
C ILE A 455 -15.58 3.14 -22.84
N TRP A 456 -16.54 3.19 -21.93
CA TRP A 456 -16.47 3.93 -20.66
C TRP A 456 -17.34 3.25 -19.59
N THR A 457 -17.28 3.77 -18.36
CA THR A 457 -17.93 3.17 -17.18
C THR A 457 -19.34 3.70 -16.96
N LEU A 458 -20.26 2.81 -16.61
CA LEU A 458 -21.54 3.09 -15.96
C LEU A 458 -21.43 2.64 -14.50
N ALA A 459 -21.54 3.55 -13.54
CA ALA A 459 -21.47 3.23 -12.12
C ALA A 459 -22.68 3.81 -11.37
N THR A 460 -23.21 3.06 -10.39
CA THR A 460 -24.21 3.58 -9.46
C THR A 460 -23.50 4.09 -8.22
N LEU A 461 -23.49 5.42 -8.04
CA LEU A 461 -22.83 6.10 -6.93
C LEU A 461 -23.91 6.76 -6.07
N ASP A 462 -23.97 6.36 -4.80
CA ASP A 462 -24.92 6.92 -3.81
C ASP A 462 -26.39 6.82 -4.29
N GLY A 463 -26.70 5.73 -4.99
CA GLY A 463 -28.03 5.45 -5.56
C GLY A 463 -28.32 6.13 -6.90
N THR A 464 -27.38 6.90 -7.46
CA THR A 464 -27.52 7.58 -8.76
C THR A 464 -26.58 6.98 -9.79
N GLN A 465 -27.10 6.66 -10.99
CA GLN A 465 -26.26 6.14 -12.07
C GLN A 465 -25.54 7.29 -12.80
N TYR A 466 -24.23 7.12 -12.98
CA TYR A 466 -23.35 8.06 -13.66
C TYR A 466 -22.55 7.39 -14.77
N HIS A 467 -22.25 8.17 -15.80
CA HIS A 467 -21.33 7.83 -16.87
C HIS A 467 -19.96 8.44 -16.57
N ILE A 468 -18.90 7.64 -16.63
CA ILE A 468 -17.55 8.03 -16.23
C ILE A 468 -16.55 7.56 -17.29
N ASP A 469 -15.83 8.50 -17.88
CA ASP A 469 -14.82 8.23 -18.90
C ASP A 469 -13.43 8.69 -18.44
N VAL A 470 -12.69 7.75 -17.85
CA VAL A 470 -11.32 7.98 -17.39
C VAL A 470 -10.37 8.26 -18.55
N THR A 471 -10.64 7.69 -19.73
CA THR A 471 -9.79 7.83 -20.92
C THR A 471 -9.79 9.26 -21.42
N TRP A 472 -10.97 9.88 -21.51
CA TRP A 472 -11.09 11.30 -21.89
C TRP A 472 -10.79 12.23 -20.71
N GLY A 473 -10.94 11.74 -19.48
CA GLY A 473 -10.48 12.40 -18.26
C GLY A 473 -8.97 12.60 -18.19
N ASP A 474 -8.19 11.62 -18.66
CA ASP A 474 -6.73 11.69 -18.72
C ASP A 474 -6.27 12.58 -19.89
N GLN A 475 -6.07 13.86 -19.59
CA GLN A 475 -5.51 14.84 -20.53
C GLN A 475 -4.05 15.12 -20.19
N TYR A 476 -3.22 15.40 -21.19
CA TYR A 476 -1.78 15.55 -21.01
C TYR A 476 -1.43 16.58 -19.91
N GLY A 477 -1.01 16.09 -18.74
CA GLY A 477 -0.63 16.89 -17.58
C GLY A 477 -1.79 17.47 -16.75
N ARG A 478 -3.05 17.06 -16.97
CA ARG A 478 -4.19 17.45 -16.14
C ARG A 478 -5.35 16.45 -16.20
N THR A 479 -6.09 16.33 -15.11
CA THR A 479 -7.34 15.56 -15.08
C THR A 479 -8.53 16.45 -15.43
N ASP A 480 -9.32 16.02 -16.41
CA ASP A 480 -10.54 16.71 -16.85
C ASP A 480 -11.78 16.09 -16.22
N LEU A 481 -12.22 16.69 -15.10
CA LEU A 481 -13.39 16.23 -14.33
C LEU A 481 -14.72 16.37 -15.07
N ARG A 482 -14.77 16.97 -16.28
CA ARG A 482 -16.00 17.01 -17.08
C ARG A 482 -16.46 15.62 -17.54
N TYR A 483 -15.53 14.68 -17.61
CA TYR A 483 -15.80 13.28 -17.97
C TYR A 483 -16.05 12.39 -16.75
N PHE A 484 -16.08 12.98 -15.55
CA PHE A 484 -16.43 12.30 -14.31
C PHE A 484 -17.87 12.65 -13.89
N GLY A 485 -18.69 11.65 -13.56
CA GLY A 485 -20.02 11.87 -13.02
C GLY A 485 -21.02 12.48 -14.03
N MET A 486 -20.91 12.12 -15.31
CA MET A 486 -21.82 12.63 -16.35
C MET A 486 -23.22 12.00 -16.22
N SER A 487 -24.24 12.80 -16.49
CA SER A 487 -25.59 12.31 -16.80
C SER A 487 -25.62 11.52 -18.11
N GLU A 488 -26.69 10.75 -18.33
CA GLU A 488 -26.90 10.04 -19.59
C GLU A 488 -26.91 11.03 -20.77
N GLU A 489 -27.57 12.18 -20.64
CA GLU A 489 -27.63 13.20 -21.70
C GLU A 489 -26.25 13.77 -22.03
N GLN A 490 -25.45 14.12 -21.02
CA GLN A 490 -24.09 14.63 -21.21
C GLN A 490 -23.20 13.58 -21.87
N SER A 491 -23.23 12.35 -21.37
CA SER A 491 -22.46 11.25 -21.95
C SER A 491 -22.87 10.98 -23.40
N TYR A 492 -24.16 11.04 -23.72
CA TYR A 492 -24.67 10.83 -25.07
C TYR A 492 -24.21 11.92 -26.06
N GLN A 493 -24.01 13.16 -25.58
CA GLN A 493 -23.47 14.24 -26.41
C GLN A 493 -22.00 13.99 -26.79
N TYR A 494 -21.22 13.41 -25.88
CA TYR A 494 -19.80 13.08 -26.13
C TYR A 494 -19.62 11.76 -26.87
N HIS A 495 -20.41 10.76 -26.51
CA HIS A 495 -20.30 9.39 -27.01
C HIS A 495 -21.68 8.87 -27.42
N PRO A 496 -22.19 9.16 -28.63
CA PRO A 496 -23.47 8.61 -29.06
C PRO A 496 -23.42 7.07 -29.08
N TRP A 497 -24.39 6.41 -28.44
CA TRP A 497 -24.60 4.95 -28.51
C TRP A 497 -26.00 4.62 -29.00
N ASN A 498 -26.22 3.38 -29.43
CA ASN A 498 -27.55 2.94 -29.84
C ASN A 498 -28.45 2.75 -28.62
N ARG A 499 -29.41 3.66 -28.42
CA ARG A 499 -30.42 3.59 -27.33
C ARG A 499 -31.42 2.45 -27.49
N LYS A 500 -31.50 1.81 -28.67
CA LYS A 500 -32.35 0.66 -28.94
C LYS A 500 -31.56 -0.63 -28.71
N LYS A 501 -31.50 -1.11 -27.46
CA LYS A 501 -31.17 -2.50 -27.16
C LYS A 501 -32.33 -3.15 -26.44
#